data_AF-A0A928NFF1-F1
#
_entry.id   AF-A0A928NFF1-F1
#
_cell.length_a   1.000
_cell.length_b   1.000
_cell.length_c   1.000
_cell.angle_alpha   90.00
_cell.angle_beta   90.00
_cell.angle_gamma   90.00
#
_symmetry.space_group_name_H-M   'P 1'
#
loop_
_entity.id
_entity.type
_entity.pdbx_description
1 polymer ?
#
loop_
_entity_poly.entity_id
_entity_poly.type
_entity_poly.pdbx_seq_one_letter_code
_entity_poly.pdbx_strand_id
1 'polypeptide(L)'
;MKKILKAVCLATVFVMILSCSAFAATIQLDAPDVDKEAKTAVVSGKMSDPAADAQITIVVVESSTSLSNLSDDKIAYVDQAPVNEDGTFSFSLAINQEKFTGKKFTAYVGGTGVTSVSSAILNFGEGKKGDLTGDGFVDIEDYNLVVNNFNKPTFDERADGTGDGYVDIEDYNLVVNNFNT
;
A
#
# COMPACT_ATOMS: atom_id res chain seq x y z
N MET A 1 14.44 3.66 10.13
CA MET A 1 14.53 5.14 10.10
C MET A 1 13.22 5.67 9.51
N LYS A 2 12.37 6.34 10.31
CA LYS A 2 11.11 6.93 9.84
C LYS A 2 11.43 8.18 9.00
N LYS A 3 11.26 8.11 7.67
CA LYS A 3 11.37 9.28 6.79
C LYS A 3 10.06 10.07 6.88
N ILE A 4 9.99 11.02 7.81
CA ILE A 4 8.87 11.96 7.92
C ILE A 4 9.05 13.01 6.82
N LEU A 5 8.50 12.73 5.65
CA LEU A 5 8.53 13.64 4.50
C LEU A 5 7.28 14.52 4.55
N LYS A 6 7.37 15.59 5.36
CA LYS A 6 6.28 16.55 5.61
C LYS A 6 5.80 17.19 4.31
N ALA A 7 4.52 17.02 3.96
CA ALA A 7 3.59 17.82 3.14
C ALA A 7 4.05 18.53 1.85
N VAL A 8 5.25 19.09 1.78
CA VAL A 8 5.84 19.76 0.61
C VAL A 8 6.15 18.77 -0.51
N CYS A 9 6.46 17.51 -0.17
CA CYS A 9 6.81 16.49 -1.18
C CYS A 9 5.60 15.96 -1.94
N LEU A 10 4.40 15.93 -1.35
CA LEU A 10 3.21 15.37 -2.00
C LEU A 10 2.85 16.18 -3.25
N ALA A 11 2.96 17.51 -3.18
CA ALA A 11 2.73 18.40 -4.33
C ALA A 11 3.80 18.25 -5.42
N THR A 12 5.08 18.08 -5.07
CA THR A 12 6.17 17.90 -6.06
C THR A 12 6.09 16.54 -6.75
N VAL A 13 5.72 15.50 -6.00
CA VAL A 13 5.44 14.15 -6.53
C VAL A 13 4.28 14.17 -7.53
N PHE A 14 3.21 14.92 -7.24
CA PHE A 14 2.05 15.05 -8.14
C PHE A 14 2.36 15.86 -9.41
N VAL A 15 3.20 16.89 -9.32
CA VAL A 15 3.60 17.72 -10.48
C VAL A 15 4.51 16.95 -11.44
N MET A 16 5.38 16.06 -10.94
CA MET A 16 6.24 15.22 -11.80
C MET A 16 5.46 14.13 -12.55
N ILE A 17 4.30 13.72 -12.04
CA ILE A 17 3.39 12.80 -12.75
C ILE A 17 2.71 13.49 -13.96
N LEU A 18 2.70 14.84 -14.02
CA LEU A 18 1.92 15.63 -14.97
C LEU A 18 2.75 16.48 -15.96
N SER A 19 4.09 16.41 -15.93
CA SER A 19 4.94 17.25 -16.79
C SER A 19 5.13 16.67 -18.20
N CYS A 20 4.44 17.26 -19.17
CA CYS A 20 4.48 16.91 -20.59
C CYS A 20 5.82 17.32 -21.26
N SER A 21 6.48 16.39 -21.94
CA SER A 21 7.55 16.68 -22.91
C SER A 21 7.39 15.83 -24.17
N ALA A 22 7.83 16.37 -25.31
CA ALA A 22 7.38 16.05 -26.67
C ALA A 22 7.85 14.70 -27.27
N PHE A 23 8.35 13.76 -26.45
CA PHE A 23 8.48 12.35 -26.77
C PHE A 23 8.03 11.59 -25.53
N ALA A 24 6.77 11.15 -25.53
CA ALA A 24 6.16 10.56 -24.35
C ALA A 24 6.75 9.16 -24.10
N ALA A 25 7.65 9.05 -23.12
CA ALA A 25 8.06 7.75 -22.61
C ALA A 25 6.81 7.04 -22.06
N THR A 26 6.64 5.77 -22.40
CA THR A 26 5.54 4.93 -21.93
C THR A 26 6.07 3.94 -20.90
N ILE A 27 5.27 3.68 -19.87
CA ILE A 27 5.60 2.68 -18.86
C ILE A 27 4.77 1.43 -19.12
N GLN A 28 5.45 0.30 -19.34
CA GLN A 28 4.83 -1.02 -19.34
C GLN A 28 5.17 -1.72 -18.03
N LEU A 29 4.15 -2.06 -17.24
CA LEU A 29 4.32 -2.81 -16.00
C LEU A 29 4.27 -4.30 -16.26
N ASP A 30 5.10 -5.05 -15.55
CA ASP A 30 4.98 -6.49 -15.43
C ASP A 30 3.84 -6.84 -14.46
N ALA A 31 3.43 -8.10 -14.45
CA ALA A 31 2.55 -8.59 -13.41
C ALA A 31 3.26 -8.44 -12.05
N PRO A 32 2.67 -7.76 -11.07
CA PRO A 32 3.30 -7.58 -9.77
C PRO A 32 3.44 -8.93 -9.07
N ASP A 33 4.61 -9.16 -8.48
CA ASP A 33 4.84 -10.31 -7.62
C ASP A 33 4.41 -9.94 -6.20
N VAL A 34 3.44 -10.67 -5.64
CA VAL A 34 2.83 -10.33 -4.34
C VAL A 34 2.98 -11.51 -3.40
N ASP A 35 3.73 -11.30 -2.33
CA ASP A 35 3.81 -12.20 -1.19
C ASP A 35 2.77 -11.76 -0.15
N LYS A 36 1.71 -12.56 -0.04
CA LYS A 36 0.60 -12.31 0.89
C LYS A 36 0.99 -12.55 2.34
N GLU A 37 1.84 -13.54 2.60
CA GLU A 37 2.27 -13.92 3.94
C GLU A 37 3.25 -12.88 4.50
N ALA A 38 4.25 -12.50 3.69
CA ALA A 38 5.21 -11.49 4.07
C ALA A 38 4.68 -10.05 3.93
N LYS A 39 3.49 -9.86 3.35
CA LYS A 39 2.89 -8.56 3.02
C LYS A 39 3.84 -7.67 2.20
N THR A 40 4.59 -8.30 1.29
CA THR A 40 5.51 -7.61 0.39
C THR A 40 5.10 -7.75 -1.06
N ALA A 41 5.47 -6.78 -1.89
CA ALA A 41 5.28 -6.88 -3.32
C ALA A 41 6.48 -6.32 -4.09
N VAL A 42 6.68 -6.84 -5.29
CA VAL A 42 7.62 -6.30 -6.26
C VAL A 42 6.83 -5.77 -7.44
N VAL A 43 7.03 -4.48 -7.73
CA VAL A 43 6.47 -3.81 -8.90
C VAL A 43 7.62 -3.46 -9.83
N SER A 44 7.65 -4.12 -10.99
CA SER A 44 8.65 -3.90 -12.03
C SER A 44 8.02 -3.52 -13.35
N GLY A 45 8.86 -3.02 -14.25
CA GLY A 45 8.46 -2.75 -15.61
C GLY A 45 9.57 -2.14 -16.44
N LYS A 46 9.16 -1.63 -17.59
CA LYS A 46 10.04 -0.99 -18.56
C LYS A 46 9.48 0.35 -19.02
N MET A 47 10.35 1.34 -19.07
CA MET A 47 10.13 2.64 -19.70
C MET A 47 10.67 2.60 -21.14
N SER A 48 9.87 3.04 -22.10
CA SER A 48 10.34 3.23 -23.48
C SER A 48 11.15 4.52 -23.60
N ASP A 49 12.33 4.45 -24.23
CA ASP A 49 13.17 5.61 -24.56
C ASP A 49 13.43 6.55 -23.37
N PRO A 50 14.00 6.06 -22.25
CA PRO A 50 14.26 6.89 -21.08
C PRO A 50 15.23 8.04 -21.41
N ALA A 51 14.95 9.24 -20.90
CA ALA A 51 15.91 10.33 -20.89
C ALA A 51 17.16 9.96 -20.06
N ALA A 52 18.28 10.66 -20.29
CA ALA A 52 19.59 10.37 -19.70
C ALA A 52 19.65 10.44 -18.15
N ASP A 53 18.56 10.83 -17.51
CA ASP A 53 18.37 10.98 -16.07
C ASP A 53 16.93 10.66 -15.65
N ALA A 54 16.22 9.85 -16.44
CA ALA A 54 14.82 9.53 -16.17
C ALA A 54 14.65 8.90 -14.79
N GLN A 55 13.66 9.40 -14.04
CA GLN A 55 13.26 8.84 -12.76
C GLN A 55 11.84 8.30 -12.85
N ILE A 56 11.62 7.17 -12.20
CA ILE A 56 10.32 6.57 -12.00
C ILE A 56 9.91 6.81 -10.55
N THR A 57 8.66 7.19 -10.37
CA THR A 57 8.03 7.36 -9.06
C THR A 57 6.89 6.38 -8.94
N ILE A 58 6.84 5.67 -7.81
CA ILE A 58 5.73 4.80 -7.45
C ILE A 58 4.97 5.38 -6.26
N VAL A 59 3.65 5.33 -6.33
CA VAL A 59 2.74 5.65 -5.23
C VAL A 59 1.76 4.49 -5.10
N VAL A 60 1.74 3.82 -3.96
CA VAL A 60 0.78 2.75 -3.65
C VAL A 60 -0.26 3.30 -2.72
N VAL A 61 -1.52 3.15 -3.08
CA VAL A 61 -2.67 3.68 -2.36
C VAL A 61 -3.74 2.62 -2.18
N GLU A 62 -4.57 2.76 -1.16
CA GLU A 62 -5.76 1.92 -0.99
C GLU A 62 -6.68 2.03 -2.22
N SER A 63 -7.04 0.91 -2.86
CA SER A 63 -7.78 0.89 -4.15
C SER A 63 -9.18 1.53 -4.09
N SER A 64 -9.73 1.71 -2.89
CA SER A 64 -11.00 2.41 -2.65
C SER A 64 -10.88 3.95 -2.78
N THR A 65 -9.64 4.47 -2.86
CA THR A 65 -9.35 5.91 -2.83
C THR A 65 -9.01 6.42 -4.23
N SER A 66 -9.76 7.41 -4.72
CA SER A 66 -9.44 8.13 -5.95
C SER A 66 -8.22 9.04 -5.75
N LEU A 67 -7.34 9.15 -6.76
CA LEU A 67 -6.18 10.06 -6.74
C LEU A 67 -6.55 11.51 -6.42
N SER A 68 -7.77 11.93 -6.78
CA SER A 68 -8.30 13.28 -6.53
C SER A 68 -8.66 13.55 -5.07
N ASN A 69 -8.79 12.50 -4.24
CA ASN A 69 -9.17 12.57 -2.83
C ASN A 69 -8.13 11.89 -1.92
N LEU A 70 -6.86 11.91 -2.33
CA LEU A 70 -5.78 11.31 -1.56
C LEU A 70 -5.49 12.10 -0.28
N SER A 71 -5.48 11.39 0.83
CA SER A 71 -4.99 11.84 2.12
C SER A 71 -3.83 10.95 2.57
N ASP A 72 -2.93 11.48 3.39
CA ASP A 72 -1.70 10.79 3.81
C ASP A 72 -1.97 9.42 4.47
N ASP A 73 -3.14 9.24 5.10
CA ASP A 73 -3.54 7.98 5.72
C ASP A 73 -3.86 6.87 4.71
N LYS A 74 -4.12 7.19 3.44
CA LYS A 74 -4.47 6.25 2.36
C LYS A 74 -3.29 5.83 1.50
N ILE A 75 -2.13 6.45 1.70
CA ILE A 75 -0.90 6.14 0.99
C ILE A 75 -0.14 5.06 1.77
N ALA A 76 0.07 3.91 1.13
CA ALA A 76 0.75 2.76 1.71
C ALA A 76 2.26 2.79 1.49
N TYR A 77 2.68 3.24 0.32
CA TYR A 77 4.09 3.27 -0.08
C TYR A 77 4.34 4.38 -1.09
N VAL A 78 5.48 5.06 -0.97
CA VAL A 78 5.96 6.00 -1.97
C VAL A 78 7.45 5.83 -2.08
N ASP A 79 7.93 5.75 -3.32
CA ASP A 79 9.36 5.73 -3.59
C ASP A 79 9.66 6.28 -4.98
N GLN A 80 10.93 6.60 -5.21
CA GLN A 80 11.43 7.10 -6.47
C GLN A 80 12.82 6.51 -6.74
N ALA A 81 13.03 6.04 -7.96
CA ALA A 81 14.29 5.45 -8.38
C ALA A 81 14.66 5.88 -9.80
N PRO A 82 15.97 5.97 -10.13
CA PRO A 82 16.40 6.16 -11.51
C PRO A 82 16.03 4.95 -12.37
N VAL A 83 15.81 5.19 -13.65
CA VAL A 83 15.64 4.12 -14.65
C VAL A 83 17.02 3.59 -15.03
N ASN A 84 17.14 2.27 -15.16
CA ASN A 84 18.36 1.64 -15.65
C ASN A 84 18.62 2.01 -17.12
N GLU A 85 19.86 1.85 -17.58
CA GLU A 85 20.24 2.14 -18.98
C GLU A 85 19.41 1.36 -20.02
N ASP A 86 18.89 0.19 -19.63
CA ASP A 86 18.04 -0.66 -20.49
C ASP A 86 16.54 -0.31 -20.42
N GLY A 87 16.17 0.73 -19.66
CA GLY A 87 14.80 1.18 -19.46
C GLY A 87 14.07 0.47 -18.32
N THR A 88 14.70 -0.48 -17.62
CA THR A 88 14.03 -1.24 -16.55
C THR A 88 14.01 -0.50 -15.22
N PHE A 89 13.03 -0.84 -14.39
CA PHE A 89 12.94 -0.42 -13.00
C PHE A 89 12.28 -1.51 -12.14
N SER A 90 12.53 -1.48 -10.84
CA SER A 90 11.90 -2.38 -9.87
C SER A 90 11.80 -1.72 -8.50
N PHE A 91 10.65 -1.86 -7.86
CA PHE A 91 10.40 -1.43 -6.49
C PHE A 91 9.99 -2.63 -5.65
N SER A 92 10.75 -2.89 -4.59
CA SER A 92 10.37 -3.83 -3.55
C SER A 92 9.73 -3.07 -2.40
N LEU A 93 8.44 -3.27 -2.22
CA LEU A 93 7.66 -2.58 -1.21
C LEU A 93 7.15 -3.57 -0.15
N ALA A 94 7.06 -3.09 1.08
CA ALA A 94 6.48 -3.81 2.20
C ALA A 94 5.27 -3.02 2.71
N ILE A 95 4.07 -3.58 2.59
CA ILE A 95 2.85 -2.99 3.14
C ILE A 95 2.65 -3.56 4.54
N ASN A 96 3.59 -3.25 5.42
CA ASN A 96 3.60 -3.72 6.81
C ASN A 96 2.96 -2.70 7.74
N GLN A 97 1.91 -1.99 7.29
CA GLN A 97 1.14 -1.12 8.19
C GLN A 97 -0.19 -1.78 8.50
N GLU A 98 -0.47 -1.92 9.78
CA GLU A 98 -1.59 -2.69 10.31
C GLU A 98 -2.95 -2.13 9.85
N LYS A 99 -3.05 -0.80 9.64
CA LYS A 99 -4.21 -0.11 9.04
C LYS A 99 -4.54 -0.50 7.59
N PHE A 100 -3.64 -1.26 6.95
CA PHE A 100 -3.70 -1.68 5.55
C PHE A 100 -3.90 -3.19 5.37
N THR A 101 -3.92 -3.95 6.47
CA THR A 101 -4.26 -5.38 6.47
C THR A 101 -5.60 -5.62 5.80
N GLY A 102 -5.67 -6.61 4.91
CA GLY A 102 -6.93 -7.03 4.29
C GLY A 102 -7.49 -6.11 3.22
N LYS A 103 -6.75 -5.07 2.82
CA LYS A 103 -7.17 -4.11 1.80
C LYS A 103 -6.51 -4.41 0.46
N LYS A 104 -7.18 -3.99 -0.62
CA LYS A 104 -6.63 -3.99 -1.98
C LYS A 104 -5.89 -2.69 -2.22
N PHE A 105 -4.74 -2.78 -2.90
CA PHE A 105 -3.92 -1.61 -3.21
C PHE A 105 -3.76 -1.44 -4.71
N THR A 106 -3.66 -0.19 -5.13
CA THR A 106 -3.28 0.16 -6.49
C THR A 106 -1.94 0.86 -6.45
N ALA A 107 -0.95 0.28 -7.12
CA ALA A 107 0.32 0.93 -7.39
C ALA A 107 0.17 1.81 -8.64
N TYR A 108 0.49 3.08 -8.51
CA TYR A 108 0.57 4.06 -9.60
C TYR A 108 2.03 4.37 -9.87
N VAL A 109 2.45 4.21 -11.12
CA VAL A 109 3.83 4.38 -11.57
C VAL A 109 3.87 5.44 -12.66
N GLY A 110 4.58 6.52 -12.39
CA GLY A 110 4.83 7.62 -13.32
C GLY A 110 6.32 7.94 -13.37
N GLY A 111 6.69 8.99 -14.09
CA GLY A 111 8.10 9.37 -14.16
C GLY A 111 8.35 10.56 -15.08
N THR A 112 9.60 10.97 -15.13
CA THR A 112 10.05 12.06 -15.99
C THR A 112 9.70 11.76 -17.45
N GLY A 113 8.98 12.68 -18.11
CA GLY A 113 8.66 12.56 -19.53
C GLY A 113 7.55 11.55 -19.87
N VAL A 114 6.86 11.02 -18.87
CA VAL A 114 5.72 10.10 -19.05
C VAL A 114 4.42 10.89 -19.14
N THR A 115 3.61 10.63 -20.17
CA THR A 115 2.33 11.35 -20.34
C THR A 115 1.15 10.72 -19.63
N SER A 116 1.25 9.44 -19.27
CA SER A 116 0.18 8.68 -18.62
C SER A 116 0.75 7.77 -17.54
N VAL A 117 0.14 7.81 -16.37
CA VAL A 117 0.47 6.91 -15.26
C VAL A 117 0.05 5.49 -15.60
N SER A 118 0.94 4.54 -15.37
CA SER A 118 0.61 3.11 -15.42
C SER A 118 0.24 2.64 -14.03
N SER A 119 -0.69 1.68 -13.93
CA SER A 119 -1.12 1.16 -12.64
C SER A 119 -1.20 -0.35 -12.61
N ALA A 120 -0.90 -0.94 -11.45
CA ALA A 120 -1.07 -2.35 -11.18
C ALA A 120 -1.83 -2.54 -9.86
N ILE A 121 -2.70 -3.55 -9.82
CA ILE A 121 -3.41 -3.93 -8.59
C ILE A 121 -2.49 -4.87 -7.81
N LEU A 122 -2.22 -4.53 -6.56
CA LEU A 122 -1.54 -5.38 -5.59
C LEU A 122 -2.62 -6.03 -4.71
N ASN A 123 -2.83 -7.32 -4.92
CA ASN A 123 -3.83 -8.09 -4.19
C ASN A 123 -3.17 -8.92 -3.10
N PHE A 124 -3.10 -8.34 -1.90
CA PHE A 124 -2.61 -9.03 -0.70
C PHE A 124 -3.65 -10.00 -0.09
N GLY A 125 -4.83 -10.14 -0.70
CA GLY A 125 -5.96 -10.91 -0.19
C GLY A 125 -7.17 -10.02 0.12
N GLU A 126 -8.34 -10.64 0.26
CA GLU A 126 -9.48 -9.98 0.90
C GLU A 126 -9.30 -10.16 2.40
N GLY A 127 -9.26 -9.06 3.15
CA GLY A 127 -9.27 -9.12 4.60
C GLY A 127 -10.47 -9.91 5.06
N LYS A 128 -10.23 -11.03 5.72
CA LYS A 128 -11.31 -11.73 6.40
C LYS A 128 -11.74 -10.84 7.56
N LYS A 129 -13.03 -10.58 7.66
CA LYS A 129 -13.55 -9.81 8.78
C LYS A 129 -13.18 -10.58 10.06
N GLY A 130 -12.49 -9.94 11.00
CA GLY A 130 -11.98 -10.61 12.21
C GLY A 130 -10.55 -11.14 12.13
N ASP A 131 -9.88 -11.07 10.97
CA ASP A 131 -8.43 -11.34 10.83
C ASP A 131 -7.66 -10.08 11.25
N LEU A 132 -7.44 -9.97 12.56
CA LEU A 132 -6.83 -8.82 13.21
C LEU A 132 -5.30 -8.87 13.14
N THR A 133 -4.73 -10.07 13.02
CA THR A 133 -3.30 -10.29 12.82
C THR A 133 -2.88 -10.08 11.37
N GLY A 134 -3.82 -10.26 10.44
CA GLY A 134 -3.65 -10.15 9.01
C GLY A 134 -2.86 -11.29 8.39
N ASP A 135 -2.90 -12.47 8.99
CA ASP A 135 -2.21 -13.67 8.48
C ASP A 135 -3.06 -14.45 7.47
N GLY A 136 -4.28 -13.95 7.19
CA GLY A 136 -5.20 -14.53 6.24
C GLY A 136 -6.10 -15.60 6.86
N PHE A 137 -6.07 -15.80 8.18
CA PHE A 137 -6.97 -16.67 8.93
C PHE A 137 -7.69 -15.85 10.00
N VAL A 138 -8.82 -16.38 10.47
CA VAL A 138 -9.48 -15.84 11.67
C VAL A 138 -9.46 -16.93 12.73
N ASP A 139 -8.54 -16.83 13.68
CA ASP A 139 -8.26 -17.93 14.60
C ASP A 139 -7.92 -17.47 16.03
N ILE A 140 -7.20 -18.32 16.77
CA ILE A 140 -6.92 -18.09 18.18
C ILE A 140 -5.90 -16.96 18.37
N GLU A 141 -5.09 -16.67 17.36
CA GLU A 141 -4.12 -15.58 17.37
C GLU A 141 -4.85 -14.22 17.37
N ASP A 142 -5.90 -14.06 16.56
CA ASP A 142 -6.76 -12.85 16.56
C ASP A 142 -7.53 -12.70 17.89
N TYR A 143 -8.05 -13.82 18.39
CA TYR A 143 -8.72 -13.86 19.69
C TYR A 143 -7.79 -13.40 20.81
N ASN A 144 -6.57 -13.92 20.84
CA ASN A 144 -5.57 -13.57 21.84
C ASN A 144 -5.20 -12.09 21.74
N LEU A 145 -5.20 -11.50 20.54
CA LEU A 145 -4.95 -10.08 20.36
C LEU A 145 -6.01 -9.23 21.05
N VAL A 146 -7.30 -9.55 20.89
CA VAL A 146 -8.41 -8.88 21.58
C VAL A 146 -8.29 -9.06 23.10
N VAL A 147 -8.17 -10.31 23.56
CA VAL A 147 -8.14 -10.62 25.00
C VAL A 147 -6.97 -9.95 25.71
N ASN A 148 -5.80 -9.91 25.08
CA ASN A 148 -4.62 -9.26 25.66
C ASN A 148 -4.74 -7.74 25.72
N ASN A 149 -5.67 -7.13 25.00
CA ASN A 149 -5.86 -5.68 24.92
C ASN A 149 -7.19 -5.20 25.54
N PHE A 150 -8.04 -6.13 25.95
CA PHE A 150 -9.39 -5.88 26.46
C PHE A 150 -9.43 -4.82 27.56
N ASN A 151 -10.22 -3.78 27.33
CA ASN A 151 -10.47 -2.66 28.25
C ASN A 151 -9.19 -1.98 28.78
N LYS A 152 -8.12 -1.95 27.99
CA LYS A 152 -6.91 -1.20 28.35
C LYS A 152 -7.00 0.25 27.89
N PRO A 153 -6.46 1.21 28.66
CA PRO A 153 -6.37 2.61 28.22
C PRO A 153 -5.31 2.84 27.15
N THR A 154 -4.39 1.90 26.98
CA THR A 154 -3.41 1.86 25.89
C THR A 154 -3.36 0.42 25.42
N PHE A 155 -3.67 0.23 24.15
CA PHE A 155 -3.82 -1.08 23.53
C PHE A 155 -3.13 -1.10 22.16
N ASP A 156 -2.94 -2.29 21.64
CA ASP A 156 -2.58 -2.54 20.25
C ASP A 156 -3.78 -2.20 19.36
N GLU A 157 -3.65 -1.21 18.47
CA GLU A 157 -4.74 -0.69 17.63
C GLU A 157 -5.41 -1.79 16.78
N ARG A 158 -4.73 -2.91 16.52
CA ARG A 158 -5.31 -4.06 15.83
C ARG A 158 -6.42 -4.76 16.59
N ALA A 159 -6.40 -4.67 17.93
CA ALA A 159 -7.39 -5.31 18.78
C ALA A 159 -8.75 -4.61 18.73
N ASP A 160 -8.80 -3.34 18.32
CA ASP A 160 -10.03 -2.60 18.01
C ASP A 160 -10.44 -2.90 16.56
N GLY A 161 -10.92 -4.12 16.35
CA GLY A 161 -11.33 -4.60 15.03
C GLY A 161 -12.59 -3.92 14.50
N THR A 162 -13.38 -3.28 15.37
CA THR A 162 -14.55 -2.49 14.99
C THR A 162 -14.23 -1.05 14.63
N GLY A 163 -13.10 -0.53 15.11
CA GLY A 163 -12.60 0.82 14.87
C GLY A 163 -13.34 1.89 15.66
N ASP A 164 -13.92 1.55 16.81
CA ASP A 164 -14.74 2.46 17.62
C ASP A 164 -13.93 3.20 18.72
N GLY A 165 -12.64 2.88 18.83
CA GLY A 165 -11.70 3.47 19.77
C GLY A 165 -11.58 2.71 21.08
N TYR A 166 -12.27 1.58 21.23
CA TYR A 166 -12.21 0.71 22.41
C TYR A 166 -11.84 -0.72 22.00
N VAL A 167 -11.35 -1.50 22.96
CA VAL A 167 -11.16 -2.94 22.78
C VAL A 167 -12.08 -3.64 23.76
N ASP A 168 -13.20 -4.15 23.29
CA ASP A 168 -14.26 -4.68 24.14
C ASP A 168 -14.97 -5.90 23.54
N ILE A 169 -16.22 -6.13 23.95
CA ILE A 169 -16.95 -7.34 23.60
C ILE A 169 -17.39 -7.34 22.13
N GLU A 170 -17.47 -6.17 21.51
CA GLU A 170 -17.80 -6.00 20.11
C GLU A 170 -16.65 -6.53 19.22
N ASP A 171 -15.40 -6.27 19.57
CA ASP A 171 -14.22 -6.82 18.87
C ASP A 171 -14.07 -8.32 19.08
N TYR A 172 -14.36 -8.79 20.30
CA TYR A 172 -14.42 -10.22 20.58
C TYR A 172 -15.45 -10.91 19.67
N ASN A 173 -16.66 -10.35 19.58
CA ASN A 173 -17.73 -10.89 18.76
C ASN A 173 -17.37 -10.84 17.27
N LEU A 174 -16.60 -9.84 16.84
CA LEU A 174 -16.08 -9.76 15.47
C LEU A 174 -15.23 -11.00 15.12
N VAL A 175 -14.26 -11.35 15.97
CA VAL A 175 -13.40 -12.52 15.76
C VAL A 175 -14.22 -13.81 15.82
N VAL A 176 -15.04 -13.99 16.86
CA VAL A 176 -15.80 -15.23 17.06
C VAL A 176 -16.80 -15.50 15.93
N ASN A 177 -17.47 -14.46 15.42
CA ASN A 177 -18.44 -14.63 14.34
C ASN A 177 -17.80 -15.01 13.00
N ASN A 178 -16.48 -14.86 12.86
CA ASN A 178 -15.74 -15.18 11.65
C ASN A 178 -14.69 -16.29 11.90
N PHE A 179 -14.72 -16.96 13.05
CA PHE A 179 -13.70 -17.94 13.45
C PHE A 179 -13.60 -19.11 12.46
N ASN A 180 -12.36 -19.57 12.19
CA ASN A 180 -12.00 -20.56 11.18
C ASN A 180 -12.38 -20.19 9.73
N THR A 181 -12.48 -18.90 9.41
CA THR A 181 -12.68 -18.48 8.01
C THR A 181 -11.38 -18.38 7.25
#